data_AF-A0A7S1WS77-F1
#
_entry.id   AF-A0A7S1WS77-F1
#
_cell.length_a   1.000
_cell.length_b   1.000
_cell.length_c   1.000
_cell.angle_alpha   90.00
_cell.angle_beta   90.00
_cell.angle_gamma   90.00
#
_symmetry.space_group_name_H-M   'P 1'
#
loop_
_entity.id
_entity.type
_entity.pdbx_description
1 polymer ?
#
loop_
_entity_poly.entity_id
_entity_poly.type
_entity_poly.pdbx_seq_one_letter_code
_entity_poly.pdbx_strand_id
1 'polypeptide(L)'
;PQRLSTAAGWRAWHLQDTVFRTPRSELWLKLSTDEAPLNPRDATPHVVLTLLGRVITDALNETAYLAEQASLYLRISTQSYGLDVCVGGFSHKLPVLLEAGLKECLSFGDAEMWARRCSDQAFRRRLHAQREQLLRAYQNAYLKPGDHAADLRRVLIMPH
;
A
#
# COMPACT_ATOMS: atom_id res chain seq x y z
N PRO A 1 23.82 -2.96 -0.44
CA PRO A 1 22.77 -3.90 -0.91
C PRO A 1 23.28 -4.65 -2.14
N GLN A 2 23.03 -5.95 -2.21
CA GLN A 2 23.40 -6.82 -3.33
C GLN A 2 22.14 -7.28 -4.06
N ARG A 3 22.19 -7.36 -5.38
CA ARG A 3 21.08 -7.89 -6.19
C ARG A 3 21.13 -9.41 -6.12
N LEU A 4 20.06 -10.04 -5.63
CA LEU A 4 19.99 -11.50 -5.52
C LEU A 4 19.49 -12.15 -6.81
N SER A 5 18.46 -11.58 -7.43
CA SER A 5 17.83 -12.16 -8.60
C SER A 5 17.12 -11.11 -9.46
N THR A 6 17.02 -11.43 -10.74
CA THR A 6 16.33 -10.68 -11.79
C THR A 6 15.71 -11.69 -12.73
N ALA A 7 14.39 -11.66 -12.88
CA ALA A 7 13.66 -12.43 -13.87
C ALA A 7 12.64 -11.52 -14.58
N ALA A 8 11.97 -12.01 -15.62
CA ALA A 8 10.89 -11.28 -16.26
C ALA A 8 9.80 -10.96 -15.22
N GLY A 9 9.55 -9.67 -14.98
CA GLY A 9 8.51 -9.18 -14.07
C GLY A 9 8.91 -8.97 -12.60
N TRP A 10 10.12 -9.34 -12.15
CA TRP A 10 10.54 -9.05 -10.77
C TRP A 10 12.06 -8.92 -10.56
N ARG A 11 12.43 -8.19 -9.49
CA ARG A 11 13.81 -7.96 -9.08
C ARG A 11 13.90 -8.00 -7.55
N ALA A 12 14.95 -8.65 -7.02
CA ALA A 12 15.18 -8.72 -5.59
C ALA A 12 16.56 -8.20 -5.20
N TRP A 13 16.59 -7.48 -4.08
CA TRP A 13 17.78 -6.92 -3.46
C TRP A 13 17.83 -7.35 -2.00
N HIS A 14 19.04 -7.58 -1.49
CA HIS A 14 19.26 -7.99 -0.11
C HIS A 14 20.45 -7.22 0.49
N LEU A 15 20.33 -6.86 1.75
CA LEU A 15 21.41 -6.28 2.53
C LEU A 15 21.35 -6.88 3.94
N GLN A 16 22.34 -7.69 4.28
CA GLN A 16 22.49 -8.20 5.63
C GLN A 16 22.96 -7.06 6.55
N ASP A 17 22.28 -6.87 7.68
CA ASP A 17 22.76 -5.96 8.73
C ASP A 17 24.03 -6.53 9.38
N THR A 18 25.10 -5.73 9.42
CA THR A 18 26.38 -6.06 10.03
C THR A 18 26.68 -5.22 11.27
N VAL A 19 25.87 -4.18 11.54
CA VAL A 19 26.12 -3.16 12.57
C VAL A 19 25.37 -3.51 13.85
N PHE A 20 24.05 -3.66 13.79
CA PHE A 20 23.22 -3.81 15.00
C PHE A 20 23.12 -5.25 15.47
N ARG A 21 23.21 -6.23 14.55
CA ARG A 21 23.27 -7.67 14.84
C ARG A 21 22.10 -8.14 15.72
N THR A 22 20.94 -7.55 15.52
CA THR A 22 19.69 -7.95 16.20
C THR A 22 18.91 -8.94 15.34
N PRO A 23 18.01 -9.77 15.92
CA PRO A 23 17.17 -10.69 15.15
C PRO A 23 16.01 -9.94 14.47
N ARG A 24 16.29 -8.78 13.88
CA ARG A 24 15.32 -7.92 13.21
C ARG A 24 15.61 -7.85 11.72
N SER A 25 14.55 -7.74 10.94
CA SER A 25 14.64 -7.57 9.50
C SER A 25 13.48 -6.73 9.01
N GLU A 26 13.60 -6.23 7.78
CA GLU A 26 12.56 -5.47 7.10
C GLU A 26 12.50 -5.95 5.65
N LEU A 27 11.30 -6.17 5.14
CA LEU A 27 11.03 -6.64 3.80
C LEU A 27 10.14 -5.61 3.12
N TRP A 28 10.57 -5.16 1.94
CA TRP A 28 9.85 -4.20 1.11
C TRP A 28 9.48 -4.87 -0.21
N LEU A 29 8.19 -4.89 -0.51
CA LEU A 29 7.67 -5.37 -1.78
C LEU A 29 6.96 -4.23 -2.49
N LYS A 30 7.49 -3.90 -3.66
CA LYS A 30 6.92 -2.93 -4.58
C LYS A 30 6.09 -3.68 -5.63
N LEU A 31 4.79 -3.44 -5.63
CA LEU A 31 3.84 -3.95 -6.61
C LEU A 31 3.50 -2.82 -7.59
N SER A 32 3.98 -2.93 -8.83
CA SER A 32 3.73 -1.95 -9.89
C SER A 32 2.83 -2.51 -10.98
N THR A 33 2.01 -1.64 -11.58
CA THR A 33 1.20 -1.96 -12.76
C THR A 33 1.91 -1.51 -14.04
N ASP A 34 1.48 -2.01 -15.20
CA ASP A 34 2.02 -1.59 -16.51
C ASP A 34 1.69 -0.13 -16.83
N GLU A 35 0.67 0.43 -16.20
CA GLU A 35 0.25 1.82 -16.32
C GLU A 35 1.09 2.78 -15.44
N ALA A 36 2.12 2.26 -14.75
CA ALA A 36 2.97 3.05 -13.87
C ALA A 36 4.05 3.86 -14.63
N PRO A 37 4.39 5.08 -14.18
CA PRO A 37 3.69 5.84 -13.15
C PRO A 37 2.35 6.36 -13.69
N LEU A 38 1.32 6.31 -12.84
CA LEU A 38 0.00 6.86 -13.13
C LEU A 38 0.11 8.32 -13.58
N ASN A 39 -0.65 8.67 -14.62
CA ASN A 39 -0.67 10.02 -15.16
C ASN A 39 -1.03 11.04 -14.06
N PRO A 40 -0.17 12.02 -13.76
CA PRO A 40 -0.44 13.01 -12.71
C PRO A 40 -1.62 13.93 -13.05
N ARG A 41 -2.01 14.03 -14.33
CA ARG A 41 -3.16 14.84 -14.78
C ARG A 41 -4.49 14.11 -14.70
N ASP A 42 -4.51 12.79 -14.53
CA ASP A 42 -5.73 12.01 -14.36
C ASP A 42 -5.91 11.62 -12.90
N ALA A 43 -6.85 12.26 -12.20
CA ALA A 43 -7.09 12.03 -10.79
C ALA A 43 -7.77 10.67 -10.50
N THR A 44 -8.48 10.09 -11.46
CA THR A 44 -9.30 8.89 -11.28
C THR A 44 -8.49 7.69 -10.78
N PRO A 45 -7.41 7.26 -11.47
CA PRO A 45 -6.64 6.11 -11.02
C PRO A 45 -5.95 6.33 -9.67
N HIS A 46 -5.52 7.56 -9.35
CA HIS A 46 -4.95 7.86 -8.02
C HIS A 46 -5.98 7.71 -6.90
N VAL A 47 -7.20 8.21 -7.11
CA VAL A 47 -8.27 8.10 -6.11
C VAL A 47 -8.69 6.65 -5.90
N VAL A 48 -8.81 5.88 -6.99
CA VAL A 48 -9.14 4.44 -6.92
C VAL A 48 -8.04 3.67 -6.20
N LEU A 49 -6.78 3.89 -6.55
CA LEU A 49 -5.64 3.25 -5.89
C LEU A 49 -5.57 3.61 -4.40
N THR A 50 -5.80 4.88 -4.06
CA THR A 50 -5.85 5.35 -2.66
C THR A 50 -6.96 4.65 -1.89
N LEU A 51 -8.17 4.54 -2.47
CA LEU A 51 -9.29 3.83 -1.85
C LEU A 51 -8.99 2.35 -1.66
N LEU A 52 -8.40 1.70 -2.67
CA LEU A 52 -7.96 0.30 -2.59
C LEU A 52 -6.98 0.10 -1.43
N GLY A 53 -5.94 0.94 -1.32
CA GLY A 53 -4.98 0.87 -0.23
C GLY A 53 -5.61 1.03 1.15
N ARG A 54 -6.59 1.93 1.30
CA ARG A 54 -7.35 2.10 2.56
C ARG A 54 -8.16 0.87 2.91
N VAL A 55 -8.85 0.27 1.94
CA VAL A 55 -9.67 -0.93 2.16
C VAL A 55 -8.83 -2.15 2.47
N ILE A 56 -7.69 -2.34 1.80
CA ILE A 56 -6.72 -3.40 2.14
C ILE A 56 -6.18 -3.19 3.55
N THR A 57 -5.82 -1.97 3.91
CA THR A 57 -5.31 -1.65 5.26
C THR A 57 -6.36 -1.93 6.33
N ASP A 58 -7.61 -1.54 6.10
CA ASP A 58 -8.76 -1.83 6.97
C ASP A 58 -8.96 -3.34 7.15
N ALA A 59 -8.89 -4.13 6.07
CA ALA A 59 -9.00 -5.59 6.12
C ALA A 59 -7.86 -6.26 6.89
N LEU A 60 -6.64 -5.70 6.80
CA LEU A 60 -5.46 -6.21 7.50
C LEU A 60 -5.35 -5.72 8.94
N ASN A 61 -6.21 -4.81 9.39
CA ASN A 61 -6.03 -4.11 10.67
C ASN A 61 -5.95 -5.04 11.88
N GLU A 62 -6.79 -6.08 11.94
CA GLU A 62 -6.73 -7.07 13.03
C GLU A 62 -5.40 -7.86 13.02
N THR A 63 -4.93 -8.24 11.84
CA THR A 63 -3.64 -8.94 11.67
C THR A 63 -2.47 -8.04 12.05
N ALA A 64 -2.50 -6.79 11.60
CA ALA A 64 -1.47 -5.79 11.90
C ALA A 64 -1.42 -5.49 13.41
N TYR A 65 -2.57 -5.40 14.07
CA TYR A 65 -2.65 -5.21 15.52
C TYR A 65 -1.97 -6.36 16.29
N LEU A 66 -2.26 -7.62 15.94
CA LEU A 66 -1.61 -8.77 16.55
C LEU A 66 -0.09 -8.81 16.26
N ALA A 67 0.31 -8.40 15.05
CA ALA A 67 1.71 -8.27 14.67
C ALA A 67 2.44 -7.25 15.56
N GLU A 68 1.83 -6.08 15.80
CA GLU A 68 2.37 -5.03 16.67
C GLU A 68 2.60 -5.51 18.10
N GLN A 69 1.66 -6.28 18.67
CA GLN A 69 1.84 -6.90 19.99
C GLN A 69 3.05 -7.85 20.03
N ALA A 70 3.39 -8.48 18.91
CA ALA A 70 4.57 -9.33 18.76
C ALA A 70 5.85 -8.56 18.33
N SER A 71 5.85 -7.22 18.39
CA SER A 71 6.93 -6.36 17.89
C SER A 71 7.26 -6.58 16.41
N LEU A 72 6.22 -6.88 15.62
CA LEU A 72 6.23 -6.91 14.16
C LEU A 72 5.37 -5.75 13.66
N TYR A 73 5.47 -5.40 12.38
CA TYR A 73 4.51 -4.50 11.75
C TYR A 73 4.28 -4.90 10.30
N LEU A 74 3.10 -4.56 9.81
CA LEU A 74 2.69 -4.69 8.42
C LEU A 74 2.12 -3.33 8.00
N ARG A 75 2.63 -2.78 6.90
CA ARG A 75 2.17 -1.52 6.33
C ARG A 75 1.90 -1.70 4.86
N ILE A 76 0.74 -1.20 4.44
CA ILE A 76 0.39 -1.02 3.04
C ILE A 76 0.43 0.47 2.75
N SER A 77 1.08 0.86 1.66
CA SER A 77 1.05 2.25 1.21
C SER A 77 0.83 2.31 -0.29
N THR A 78 0.25 3.41 -0.75
CA THR A 78 -0.03 3.65 -2.17
C THR A 78 0.99 4.64 -2.70
N GLN A 79 1.46 4.39 -3.92
CA GLN A 79 2.42 5.23 -4.63
C GLN A 79 1.92 5.44 -6.06
N SER A 80 2.47 6.42 -6.77
CA SER A 80 2.12 6.67 -8.18
C SER A 80 2.36 5.48 -9.11
N TYR A 81 3.12 4.47 -8.70
CA TYR A 81 3.32 3.24 -9.45
C TYR A 81 2.41 2.07 -9.03
N GLY A 82 1.68 2.16 -7.92
CA GLY A 82 0.93 1.04 -7.35
C GLY A 82 1.01 0.95 -5.82
N LEU A 83 1.32 -0.23 -5.29
CA LEU A 83 1.30 -0.52 -3.85
C LEU A 83 2.68 -0.90 -3.34
N ASP A 84 3.00 -0.46 -2.12
CA ASP A 84 4.08 -1.03 -1.33
C ASP A 84 3.50 -1.85 -0.17
N VAL A 85 4.04 -3.05 -0.01
CA VAL A 85 3.82 -3.92 1.14
C VAL A 85 5.12 -3.98 1.91
N CYS A 86 5.10 -3.49 3.15
CA CYS A 86 6.25 -3.48 4.03
C CYS A 86 5.95 -4.31 5.28
N VAL A 87 6.85 -5.24 5.62
CA VAL A 87 6.82 -5.90 6.94
C VAL A 87 8.16 -5.76 7.63
N GLY A 88 8.17 -5.64 8.95
CA GLY A 88 9.42 -5.63 9.70
C GLY A 88 9.23 -5.92 11.18
N GLY A 89 10.34 -6.01 11.90
CA GLY A 89 10.38 -6.47 13.30
C GLY A 89 11.20 -7.74 13.46
N PHE A 90 10.85 -8.59 14.42
CA PHE A 90 11.55 -9.87 14.66
C PHE A 90 11.43 -10.86 13.50
N SER A 91 12.57 -11.34 12.99
CA SER A 91 12.68 -12.05 11.71
C SER A 91 11.90 -13.37 11.64
N HIS A 92 11.72 -14.08 12.77
CA HIS A 92 11.15 -15.43 12.81
C HIS A 92 9.74 -15.54 12.17
N LYS A 93 8.88 -14.51 12.34
CA LYS A 93 7.49 -14.54 11.86
C LYS A 93 7.22 -13.57 10.71
N LEU A 94 8.22 -12.85 10.21
CA LEU A 94 8.06 -11.96 9.05
C LEU A 94 7.57 -12.66 7.78
N PRO A 95 8.03 -13.87 7.42
CA PRO A 95 7.53 -14.55 6.22
C PRO A 95 6.02 -14.82 6.29
N VAL A 96 5.53 -15.23 7.47
CA VAL A 96 4.10 -15.50 7.70
C VAL A 96 3.28 -14.21 7.62
N LEU A 97 3.76 -13.13 8.22
CA LEU A 97 3.09 -11.83 8.16
C LEU A 97 3.05 -11.27 6.74
N LEU A 98 4.15 -11.42 6.00
CA LEU A 98 4.22 -11.01 4.59
C LEU A 98 3.23 -11.80 3.74
N GLU A 99 3.17 -13.12 3.93
CA GLU A 99 2.24 -13.99 3.21
C GLU A 99 0.78 -13.58 3.46
N ALA A 100 0.42 -13.25 4.70
CA ALA A 100 -0.91 -12.75 5.03
C ALA A 100 -1.23 -11.43 4.31
N GLY A 101 -0.29 -10.48 4.34
CA GLY A 101 -0.44 -9.20 3.63
C GLY A 101 -0.57 -9.36 2.11
N LEU A 102 0.24 -10.22 1.50
CA LEU A 102 0.19 -10.51 0.08
C LEU A 102 -1.09 -11.24 -0.34
N LYS A 103 -1.53 -12.24 0.45
CA LYS A 103 -2.78 -12.95 0.20
C LYS A 103 -3.97 -11.98 0.19
N GLU A 104 -4.03 -11.06 1.16
CA GLU A 104 -5.10 -10.06 1.17
C GLU A 104 -5.01 -9.16 -0.05
N CYS A 105 -3.84 -8.61 -0.39
CA CYS A 105 -3.67 -7.76 -1.58
C CYS A 105 -4.11 -8.47 -2.88
N LEU A 106 -3.66 -9.70 -3.10
CA LEU A 106 -3.96 -10.46 -4.30
C LEU A 106 -5.43 -10.89 -4.38
N SER A 107 -6.09 -11.06 -3.24
CA SER A 107 -7.51 -11.41 -3.20
C SER A 107 -8.46 -10.34 -3.78
N PHE A 108 -7.99 -9.11 -3.98
CA PHE A 108 -8.73 -8.06 -4.70
C PHE A 108 -8.66 -8.21 -6.22
N GLY A 109 -7.68 -8.96 -6.75
CA GLY A 109 -7.59 -9.30 -8.17
C GLY A 109 -8.34 -10.59 -8.54
N ASP A 110 -8.76 -11.38 -7.55
CA ASP A 110 -9.53 -12.60 -7.76
C ASP A 110 -11.02 -12.29 -7.96
N ALA A 111 -11.57 -12.67 -9.12
CA ALA A 111 -12.93 -12.34 -9.51
C ALA A 111 -13.99 -12.97 -8.58
N GLU A 112 -13.76 -14.19 -8.08
CA GLU A 112 -14.70 -14.87 -7.21
C GLU A 112 -14.69 -14.25 -5.81
N MET A 113 -13.50 -14.01 -5.26
CA MET A 113 -13.36 -13.35 -3.96
C MET A 113 -13.91 -11.92 -4.01
N TRP A 114 -13.70 -11.20 -5.12
CA TRP A 114 -14.29 -9.89 -5.33
C TRP A 114 -15.82 -9.94 -5.35
N ALA A 115 -16.41 -10.88 -6.10
CA ALA A 115 -17.87 -11.06 -6.13
C ALA A 115 -18.46 -11.37 -4.74
N ARG A 116 -17.76 -12.20 -3.95
CA ARG A 116 -18.12 -12.49 -2.56
C ARG A 116 -18.08 -11.22 -1.69
N ARG A 117 -17.01 -10.41 -1.79
CA ARG A 117 -16.89 -9.12 -1.08
C ARG A 117 -18.01 -8.16 -1.48
N CYS A 118 -18.32 -8.04 -2.76
CA CYS A 118 -19.42 -7.20 -3.24
C CYS A 118 -20.79 -7.66 -2.75
N SER A 119 -20.94 -8.93 -2.40
CA SER A 119 -22.18 -9.47 -1.83
C SER A 119 -22.26 -9.32 -0.31
N ASP A 120 -21.13 -9.17 0.38
CA ASP A 120 -21.06 -8.96 1.83
C ASP A 120 -21.47 -7.52 2.23
N GLN A 121 -22.54 -7.40 3.00
CA GLN A 121 -23.02 -6.12 3.51
C GLN A 121 -22.04 -5.43 4.45
N ALA A 122 -21.29 -6.18 5.27
CA ALA A 122 -20.31 -5.61 6.19
C ALA A 122 -19.16 -4.96 5.42
N PHE A 123 -18.61 -5.66 4.44
CA PHE A 123 -17.61 -5.10 3.52
C PHE A 123 -18.12 -3.83 2.83
N ARG A 124 -19.33 -3.85 2.25
CA ARG A 124 -19.90 -2.68 1.57
C ARG A 124 -20.04 -1.46 2.49
N ARG A 125 -20.43 -1.67 3.76
CA ARG A 125 -20.52 -0.59 4.76
C ARG A 125 -19.14 -0.01 5.06
N ARG A 126 -18.12 -0.84 5.26
CA ARG A 126 -16.74 -0.37 5.49
C ARG A 126 -16.18 0.38 4.27
N LEU A 127 -16.39 -0.14 3.06
CA LEU A 127 -16.03 0.53 1.81
C LEU A 127 -16.69 1.90 1.70
N HIS A 128 -17.99 2.00 2.00
CA HIS A 128 -18.71 3.28 1.99
C HIS A 128 -18.11 4.28 2.99
N ALA A 129 -17.83 3.84 4.21
CA ALA A 129 -17.20 4.68 5.24
C ALA A 129 -15.81 5.18 4.81
N GLN A 130 -14.97 4.30 4.25
CA GLN A 130 -13.65 4.66 3.74
C GLN A 130 -13.73 5.68 2.59
N ARG A 131 -14.69 5.49 1.67
CA ARG A 131 -14.95 6.45 0.58
C ARG A 131 -15.38 7.81 1.13
N GLU A 132 -16.29 7.84 2.09
CA GLU A 132 -16.77 9.09 2.69
C GLU A 132 -15.64 9.85 3.41
N GLN A 133 -14.83 9.14 4.19
CA GLN A 133 -13.65 9.73 4.82
C GLN A 133 -12.65 10.27 3.80
N LEU A 134 -12.43 9.56 2.70
CA LEU A 134 -11.52 10.00 1.63
C LEU A 134 -12.04 11.26 0.94
N LEU A 135 -13.35 11.34 0.66
CA LEU A 135 -13.97 12.54 0.10
C LEU A 135 -13.82 13.75 1.01
N ARG A 136 -14.07 13.58 2.32
CA ARG A 136 -13.85 14.64 3.32
C ARG A 136 -12.39 15.07 3.36
N ALA A 137 -11.45 14.13 3.28
CA ALA A 137 -10.02 14.44 3.25
C ALA A 137 -9.64 15.28 2.02
N TYR A 138 -10.17 14.94 0.83
CA TYR A 138 -9.93 15.73 -0.39
C TYR A 138 -10.57 17.12 -0.36
N GLN A 139 -11.78 17.24 0.19
CA GLN A 139 -12.42 18.55 0.38
C GLN A 139 -11.60 19.44 1.34
N ASN A 140 -11.00 18.84 2.36
CA ASN A 140 -10.19 19.53 3.34
C ASN A 140 -8.73 19.75 2.90
N ALA A 141 -8.28 19.12 1.81
CA ALA A 141 -6.87 19.15 1.38
C ALA A 141 -6.37 20.56 1.10
N TYR A 142 -7.24 21.45 0.59
CA TYR A 142 -6.89 22.83 0.26
C TYR A 142 -7.12 23.83 1.40
N LEU A 143 -7.45 23.38 2.62
CA LEU A 143 -7.57 24.27 3.77
C LEU A 143 -6.21 24.84 4.22
N LYS A 144 -5.11 24.20 3.82
CA LYS A 144 -3.74 24.67 4.09
C LYS A 144 -3.15 25.31 2.83
N PRO A 145 -2.90 26.64 2.82
CA PRO A 145 -2.37 27.35 1.66
C PRO A 145 -1.03 26.80 1.14
N GLY A 146 -0.18 26.25 2.02
CA GLY A 146 1.11 25.67 1.64
C GLY A 146 0.99 24.43 0.75
N ASP A 147 0.01 23.56 1.03
CA ASP A 147 -0.22 22.35 0.25
C ASP A 147 -0.77 22.70 -1.14
N HIS A 148 -1.64 23.71 -1.22
CA HIS A 148 -2.16 24.24 -2.48
C HIS A 148 -1.05 24.83 -3.37
N ALA A 149 -0.14 25.63 -2.80
CA ALA A 149 0.98 26.22 -3.53
C ALA A 149 1.97 25.17 -4.06
N ALA A 150 2.25 24.12 -3.28
CA ALA A 150 3.11 23.02 -3.70
C ALA A 150 2.49 22.21 -4.85
N ASP A 151 1.17 22.00 -4.82
CA ASP A 151 0.45 21.26 -5.86
C ASP A 151 0.36 22.05 -7.17
N LEU A 152 0.01 23.34 -7.10
CA LEU A 152 0.05 24.24 -8.26
C LEU A 152 1.45 24.29 -8.89
N ARG A 153 2.50 24.34 -8.06
CA ARG A 153 3.88 24.30 -8.55
C ARG A 153 4.19 23.00 -9.28
N ARG A 154 3.71 21.85 -8.81
CA ARG A 154 3.88 20.58 -9.52
C ARG A 154 3.18 20.58 -10.88
N VAL A 155 1.94 21.05 -10.95
CA VAL A 155 1.18 21.13 -12.20
C VAL A 155 1.86 22.04 -13.23
N LEU A 156 2.38 23.19 -12.79
CA LEU A 156 3.02 24.18 -13.66
C LEU A 156 4.42 23.78 -14.16
N ILE A 157 5.14 22.94 -13.42
CA ILE A 157 6.51 22.51 -13.77
C ILE A 157 6.52 21.23 -14.64
N MET A 158 5.45 20.46 -14.67
CA MET A 158 5.40 19.22 -15.46
C MET A 158 5.21 19.51 -16.97
N PRO A 159 6.11 19.02 -17.85
CA PRO A 159 6.02 19.22 -19.30
C PRO A 159 4.73 18.62 -19.89
N HIS A 160 4.26 19.20 -20.99
CA HIS A 160 2.98 18.86 -21.65
C HIS A 160 2.93 17.45 -22.23
#